data_AF-A0A5I2XIF1-F1
#
_entry.id   AF-A0A5I2XIF1-F1
#
_cell.length_a   1.000
_cell.length_b   1.000
_cell.length_c   1.000
_cell.angle_alpha   90.00
_cell.angle_beta   90.00
_cell.angle_gamma   90.00
#
_symmetry.space_group_name_H-M   'P 1'
#
loop_
_entity.id
_entity.type
_entity.pdbx_description
1 polymer ?
#
loop_
_entity_poly.entity_id
_entity_poly.type
_entity_poly.pdbx_seq_one_letter_code
_entity_poly.pdbx_strand_id
1 'polypeptide(L)'
;MVSACFYPKPLEPGRGNPEPWFNQLPKRLSSIITWVDTSDAGGESYERAKHPGFDNPYEAREIIDTLRSICTAESFIKYLIDETSDEEKPIGVICMYANQERLLQRLLSEQDWATGYRHLIKIDTVDSYQGKENRIIIVATTRNNNQCIQGFLSSSERINVAISRAMDRLVIIGAARMWRERHQTSALGRVLNHIETHRDGNNFNLVQALAIEEGQK
;
A
#
# COMPACT_ATOMS: atom_id res chain seq x y z
N MET A 1 -10.23 -11.44 1.86
CA MET A 1 -10.46 -10.28 0.97
C MET A 1 -10.31 -10.60 -0.51
N VAL A 2 -9.12 -10.97 -1.03
CA VAL A 2 -8.90 -11.16 -2.49
C VAL A 2 -9.95 -12.07 -3.13
N SER A 3 -10.19 -13.25 -2.54
CA SER A 3 -11.22 -14.17 -3.02
C SER A 3 -12.60 -13.51 -3.12
N ALA A 4 -13.06 -12.83 -2.06
CA ALA A 4 -14.36 -12.17 -2.02
C ALA A 4 -14.50 -11.00 -3.01
N CYS A 5 -13.41 -10.28 -3.31
CA CYS A 5 -13.46 -9.09 -4.15
C CYS A 5 -13.26 -9.37 -5.65
N PHE A 6 -12.62 -10.49 -6.00
CA PHE A 6 -12.13 -10.76 -7.37
C PHE A 6 -12.56 -12.09 -7.95
N TYR A 7 -13.03 -13.05 -7.15
CA TYR A 7 -13.31 -14.41 -7.62
C TYR A 7 -14.75 -14.81 -7.28
N PRO A 8 -15.48 -15.44 -8.22
CA PRO A 8 -16.86 -15.86 -7.98
C PRO A 8 -16.96 -17.08 -7.04
N LYS A 9 -15.86 -17.83 -6.88
CA LYS A 9 -15.75 -18.97 -5.98
C LYS A 9 -14.74 -18.66 -4.87
N PRO A 10 -15.00 -19.09 -3.62
CA PRO A 10 -14.03 -18.99 -2.54
C PRO A 10 -12.71 -19.67 -2.91
N LEU A 11 -11.59 -19.00 -2.62
CA LEU A 11 -10.26 -19.59 -2.66
C LEU A 11 -9.88 -19.99 -1.24
N GLU A 12 -9.24 -21.15 -1.09
CA GLU A 12 -8.66 -21.54 0.19
C GLU A 12 -7.36 -20.77 0.44
N PRO A 13 -7.13 -20.25 1.66
CA PRO A 13 -5.86 -19.64 2.00
C PRO A 13 -4.75 -20.68 1.92
N GLY A 14 -3.74 -20.44 1.08
CA GLY A 14 -2.57 -21.31 0.99
C GLY A 14 -1.56 -21.12 2.14
N ARG A 15 -1.80 -20.15 3.03
CA ARG A 15 -0.91 -19.78 4.14
C ARG A 15 -1.70 -19.53 5.42
N GLY A 16 -1.05 -19.78 6.56
CA GLY A 16 -1.58 -19.49 7.89
C GLY A 16 -1.54 -18.00 8.24
N ASN A 17 -1.81 -17.70 9.52
CA ASN A 17 -1.71 -16.33 10.03
C ASN A 17 -0.26 -15.84 10.05
N PRO A 18 -0.04 -14.52 9.89
CA PRO A 18 1.29 -13.93 10.06
C PRO A 18 1.89 -14.23 11.44
N GLU A 19 3.21 -14.35 11.49
CA GLU A 19 3.94 -14.59 12.72
C GLU A 19 3.72 -13.48 13.77
N PRO A 20 3.71 -13.80 15.09
CA PRO A 20 3.36 -12.83 16.13
C PRO A 20 4.25 -11.58 16.18
N TRP A 21 5.49 -11.65 15.69
CA TRP A 21 6.41 -10.51 15.68
C TRP A 21 5.95 -9.38 14.73
N PHE A 22 5.02 -9.64 13.81
CA PHE A 22 4.36 -8.57 13.06
C PHE A 22 3.54 -7.61 13.92
N ASN A 23 3.19 -7.98 15.15
CA ASN A 23 2.54 -7.09 16.11
C ASN A 23 3.47 -5.97 16.62
N GLN A 24 4.78 -6.04 16.31
CA GLN A 24 5.76 -5.00 16.62
C GLN A 24 5.80 -3.88 15.57
N LEU A 25 5.07 -4.03 14.45
CA LEU A 25 4.87 -2.93 13.51
C LEU A 25 4.20 -1.74 14.22
N PRO A 26 4.45 -0.51 13.74
CA PRO A 26 3.72 0.67 14.21
C PRO A 26 2.21 0.40 14.21
N LYS A 27 1.48 0.87 15.24
CA LYS A 27 0.04 0.60 15.43
C LYS A 27 -0.81 0.91 14.19
N ARG A 28 -0.40 1.89 13.36
CA ARG A 28 -1.08 2.21 12.09
C ARG A 28 -1.01 1.10 11.03
N LEU A 29 -0.06 0.17 11.15
CA LEU A 29 0.19 -0.97 10.24
C LEU A 29 -0.01 -2.34 10.92
N SER A 30 -0.55 -2.36 12.15
CA SER A 30 -0.66 -3.60 12.93
C SER A 30 -1.64 -4.60 12.31
N SER A 31 -2.67 -4.09 11.62
CA SER A 31 -3.68 -4.93 10.98
C SER A 31 -3.14 -5.62 9.72
N ILE A 32 -3.65 -6.81 9.40
CA ILE A 32 -3.22 -7.58 8.20
C ILE A 32 -3.40 -6.75 6.92
N ILE A 33 -4.55 -6.09 6.79
CA ILE A 33 -4.88 -5.19 5.68
C ILE A 33 -5.24 -3.82 6.23
N THR A 34 -4.52 -2.80 5.79
CA THR A 34 -4.79 -1.40 6.15
C THR A 34 -4.97 -0.53 4.92
N TRP A 35 -6.03 0.27 4.88
CA TRP A 35 -6.14 1.40 3.97
C TRP A 35 -5.73 2.70 4.70
N VAL A 36 -4.69 3.38 4.21
CA VAL A 36 -4.31 4.73 4.63
C VAL A 36 -4.98 5.72 3.70
N ASP A 37 -6.02 6.38 4.19
CA ASP A 37 -6.85 7.33 3.46
C ASP A 37 -6.17 8.71 3.43
N THR A 38 -5.84 9.20 2.24
CA THR A 38 -5.22 10.52 2.02
C THR A 38 -6.26 11.61 1.71
N SER A 39 -7.56 11.29 1.80
CA SER A 39 -8.63 12.21 1.41
C SER A 39 -8.74 13.44 2.32
N ASP A 40 -8.28 13.34 3.57
CA ASP A 40 -8.32 14.35 4.62
C ASP A 40 -7.46 15.59 4.32
N ALA A 41 -6.37 15.44 3.57
CA ALA A 41 -5.55 16.55 3.09
C ALA A 41 -6.17 17.36 1.94
N GLY A 42 -7.44 17.11 1.59
CA GLY A 42 -8.18 17.94 0.64
C GLY A 42 -7.47 18.07 -0.70
N GLY A 43 -7.29 19.31 -1.18
CA GLY A 43 -6.63 19.61 -2.45
C GLY A 43 -5.14 19.26 -2.51
N GLU A 44 -4.46 19.20 -1.36
CA GLU A 44 -3.02 18.91 -1.30
C GLU A 44 -2.71 17.46 -1.67
N SER A 45 -3.68 16.57 -1.46
CA SER A 45 -3.54 15.16 -1.84
C SER A 45 -3.90 14.86 -3.29
N TYR A 46 -4.14 15.88 -4.13
CA TYR A 46 -4.50 15.66 -5.53
C TYR A 46 -3.32 15.21 -6.39
N GLU A 47 -3.63 14.38 -7.37
CA GLU A 47 -2.69 13.95 -8.39
C GLU A 47 -2.21 15.12 -9.27
N ARG A 48 -0.99 15.03 -9.79
CA ARG A 48 -0.47 15.92 -10.83
C ARG A 48 -0.39 15.17 -12.15
N ALA A 49 -0.87 15.80 -13.22
CA ALA A 49 -0.68 15.28 -14.56
C ALA A 49 0.81 15.31 -14.94
N LYS A 50 1.32 14.17 -15.43
CA LYS A 50 2.69 13.99 -15.90
C LYS A 50 2.61 13.18 -17.19
N HIS A 51 2.68 13.81 -18.36
CA HIS A 51 2.41 13.09 -19.60
C HIS A 51 3.54 12.12 -19.98
N PRO A 52 3.24 10.81 -20.19
CA PRO A 52 1.95 10.14 -19.99
C PRO A 52 1.72 9.72 -18.52
N GLY A 53 0.50 9.91 -18.01
CA GLY A 53 0.09 9.47 -16.66
C GLY A 53 0.08 10.56 -15.58
N PHE A 54 0.27 10.13 -14.34
CA PHE A 54 0.12 10.96 -13.13
C PHE A 54 1.13 10.56 -12.06
N ASP A 55 1.43 11.50 -11.17
CA ASP A 55 2.05 11.24 -9.87
C ASP A 55 1.23 11.91 -8.75
N ASN A 56 1.52 11.57 -7.50
CA ASN A 56 0.88 12.16 -6.34
C ASN A 56 1.92 12.35 -5.22
N PRO A 57 2.44 13.58 -5.02
CA PRO A 57 3.46 13.86 -4.02
C PRO A 57 3.03 13.66 -2.58
N TYR A 58 1.76 13.89 -2.27
CA TYR A 58 1.25 13.68 -0.92
C TYR A 58 1.23 12.19 -0.60
N GLU A 59 0.63 11.38 -1.48
CA GLU A 59 0.65 9.92 -1.36
C GLU A 59 2.09 9.39 -1.33
N ALA A 60 2.99 9.96 -2.12
CA ALA A 60 4.39 9.54 -2.14
C ALA A 60 5.10 9.80 -0.80
N ARG A 61 4.86 10.94 -0.15
CA ARG A 61 5.39 11.23 1.20
C ARG A 61 4.86 10.24 2.23
N GLU A 62 3.56 9.98 2.23
CA GLU A 62 2.95 8.97 3.11
C GLU A 62 3.57 7.58 2.96
N ILE A 63 3.88 7.17 1.73
CA ILE A 63 4.57 5.90 1.46
C ILE A 63 6.00 5.93 2.01
N ILE A 64 6.75 7.03 1.81
CA ILE A 64 8.11 7.17 2.33
C ILE A 64 8.12 7.12 3.87
N ASP A 65 7.17 7.79 4.52
CA ASP A 65 7.05 7.79 5.99
C ASP A 65 6.59 6.42 6.52
N THR A 66 5.74 5.71 5.78
CA THR A 66 5.38 4.32 6.06
C THR A 66 6.59 3.40 5.98
N LEU A 67 7.40 3.51 4.92
CA LEU A 67 8.64 2.75 4.76
C LEU A 67 9.64 3.07 5.88
N ARG A 68 9.82 4.36 6.21
CA ARG A 68 10.66 4.79 7.34
C ARG A 68 10.22 4.10 8.62
N SER A 69 8.93 4.19 8.94
CA SER A 69 8.36 3.62 10.17
C SER A 69 8.56 2.11 10.28
N ILE A 70 8.51 1.38 9.15
CA ILE A 70 8.82 -0.06 9.11
C ILE A 70 10.31 -0.29 9.34
N CYS A 71 11.18 0.40 8.59
CA CYS A 71 12.62 0.18 8.62
C CYS A 71 13.28 0.62 9.92
N THR A 72 12.71 1.61 10.62
CA THR A 72 13.25 2.10 11.91
C THR A 72 12.58 1.44 13.12
N ALA A 73 11.66 0.49 12.93
CA ALA A 73 11.13 -0.31 14.02
C ALA A 73 12.14 -1.41 14.39
N GLU A 74 13.10 -1.08 15.26
CA GLU A 74 14.32 -1.86 15.52
C GLU A 74 14.09 -3.36 15.71
N SER A 75 13.15 -3.75 16.58
CA SER A 75 12.87 -5.17 16.83
C SER A 75 12.24 -5.84 15.61
N PHE A 76 11.28 -5.19 14.97
CA PHE A 76 10.59 -5.72 13.78
C PHE A 76 11.55 -5.91 12.61
N ILE A 77 12.35 -4.89 12.29
CA ILE A 77 13.24 -4.93 11.12
C ILE A 77 14.31 -6.01 11.27
N LYS A 78 14.79 -6.26 12.50
CA LYS A 78 15.72 -7.35 12.78
C LYS A 78 15.09 -8.71 12.46
N TYR A 79 13.90 -8.99 12.99
CA TYR A 79 13.19 -10.24 12.67
C TYR A 79 12.90 -10.38 11.18
N LEU A 80 12.52 -9.29 10.52
CA LEU A 80 12.28 -9.31 9.07
C LEU A 80 13.53 -9.69 8.29
N ILE A 81 14.69 -9.15 8.66
CA ILE A 81 15.98 -9.48 8.04
C ILE A 81 16.35 -10.95 8.33
N ASP A 82 16.26 -11.39 9.59
CA ASP A 82 16.64 -12.74 10.01
C ASP A 82 15.77 -13.82 9.32
N GLU A 83 14.51 -13.52 9.03
CA GLU A 83 13.54 -14.41 8.37
C GLU A 83 13.46 -14.26 6.84
N THR A 84 14.33 -13.46 6.23
CA THR A 84 14.35 -13.24 4.77
C THR A 84 15.70 -13.61 4.19
N SER A 85 15.70 -14.31 3.05
CA SER A 85 16.94 -14.62 2.33
C SER A 85 17.55 -13.38 1.68
N ASP A 86 18.87 -13.36 1.48
CA ASP A 86 19.58 -12.22 0.88
C ASP A 86 19.12 -11.89 -0.56
N GLU A 87 18.51 -12.85 -1.26
CA GLU A 87 17.98 -12.68 -2.62
C GLU A 87 16.56 -12.09 -2.65
N GLU A 88 15.88 -12.09 -1.50
CA GLU A 88 14.51 -11.64 -1.36
C GLU A 88 14.44 -10.18 -0.89
N LYS A 89 13.44 -9.48 -1.41
CA LYS A 89 13.08 -8.15 -0.94
C LYS A 89 11.80 -8.28 -0.16
N PRO A 90 11.78 -8.26 1.18
CA PRO A 90 10.56 -8.55 1.92
C PRO A 90 9.50 -7.43 1.84
N ILE A 91 9.88 -6.22 1.41
CA ILE A 91 8.99 -5.06 1.31
C ILE A 91 8.84 -4.66 -0.15
N GLY A 92 7.63 -4.76 -0.69
CA GLY A 92 7.27 -4.32 -2.03
C GLY A 92 6.40 -3.07 -2.02
N VAL A 93 6.69 -2.13 -2.92
CA VAL A 93 5.83 -0.99 -3.23
C VAL A 93 5.38 -1.13 -4.69
N ILE A 94 4.09 -1.33 -4.89
CA ILE A 94 3.49 -1.51 -6.21
C ILE A 94 2.81 -0.21 -6.61
N CYS A 95 3.37 0.42 -7.64
CA CYS A 95 2.85 1.66 -8.19
C CYS A 95 1.89 1.36 -9.33
N MET A 96 0.70 1.94 -9.29
CA MET A 96 -0.20 1.82 -10.43
C MET A 96 0.33 2.61 -11.63
N TYR A 97 0.98 3.76 -11.39
CA TYR A 97 1.51 4.67 -12.41
C TYR A 97 3.05 4.72 -12.40
N ALA A 98 3.68 4.68 -13.57
CA ALA A 98 5.14 4.74 -13.71
C ALA A 98 5.76 6.06 -13.20
N ASN A 99 5.06 7.19 -13.29
CA ASN A 99 5.57 8.44 -12.73
C ASN A 99 5.53 8.46 -11.20
N GLN A 100 4.60 7.73 -10.57
CA GLN A 100 4.59 7.52 -9.12
C GLN A 100 5.77 6.65 -8.68
N GLU A 101 6.08 5.59 -9.43
CA GLU A 101 7.26 4.77 -9.20
C GLU A 101 8.55 5.60 -9.25
N ARG A 102 8.74 6.39 -10.32
CA ARG A 102 9.90 7.28 -10.47
C ARG A 102 10.00 8.30 -9.34
N LEU A 103 8.87 8.87 -8.93
CA LEU A 103 8.83 9.81 -7.81
C LEU A 103 9.27 9.14 -6.51
N LEU A 104 8.74 7.95 -6.22
CA LEU A 104 9.08 7.19 -5.01
C LEU A 104 10.52 6.74 -4.98
N GLN A 105 11.07 6.23 -6.09
CA GLN A 105 12.49 5.87 -6.17
C GLN A 105 13.39 7.08 -5.90
N ARG A 106 13.07 8.24 -6.49
CA ARG A 106 13.80 9.48 -6.24
C ARG A 106 13.72 9.89 -4.77
N LEU A 107 12.51 9.99 -4.20
CA LEU A 107 12.33 10.39 -2.80
C LEU A 107 13.03 9.43 -1.83
N LEU A 108 12.99 8.12 -2.09
CA LEU A 108 13.70 7.11 -1.28
C LEU A 108 15.22 7.25 -1.42
N SER A 109 15.74 7.60 -2.60
CA SER A 109 17.17 7.85 -2.80
C SER A 109 17.69 9.05 -2.01
N GLU A 110 16.82 10.04 -1.77
CA GLU A 110 17.10 11.25 -0.99
C GLU A 110 17.02 11.01 0.54
N GLN A 111 16.67 9.80 0.99
CA GLN A 111 16.57 9.45 2.41
C GLN A 111 17.86 8.83 2.95
N ASP A 112 18.47 9.46 3.95
CA ASP A 112 19.65 8.91 4.64
C ASP A 112 19.34 7.59 5.35
N TRP A 113 18.21 7.55 6.08
CA TRP A 113 17.77 6.36 6.80
C TRP A 113 17.59 5.15 5.89
N ALA A 114 17.27 5.35 4.61
CA ALA A 114 17.02 4.25 3.68
C ALA A 114 18.30 3.53 3.25
N THR A 115 19.48 4.14 3.42
CA THR A 115 20.76 3.60 2.92
C THR A 115 21.04 2.19 3.41
N GLY A 116 20.77 1.89 4.69
CA GLY A 116 20.92 0.56 5.25
C GLY A 116 19.84 -0.45 4.83
N TYR A 117 18.73 -0.01 4.24
CA TYR A 117 17.54 -0.86 4.02
C TYR A 117 17.13 -0.97 2.54
N ARG A 118 17.84 -0.33 1.60
CA ARG A 118 17.50 -0.38 0.15
C ARG A 118 17.45 -1.81 -0.41
N HIS A 119 18.24 -2.72 0.16
CA HIS A 119 18.23 -4.12 -0.24
C HIS A 119 16.91 -4.83 0.11
N LEU A 120 16.20 -4.37 1.15
CA LEU A 120 14.92 -4.94 1.59
C LEU A 120 13.71 -4.45 0.78
N ILE A 121 13.88 -3.33 0.05
CA ILE A 121 12.77 -2.60 -0.57
C ILE A 121 12.81 -2.78 -2.09
N LYS A 122 11.64 -3.09 -2.65
CA LYS A 122 11.37 -3.12 -4.09
C LYS A 122 10.29 -2.08 -4.44
N ILE A 123 10.52 -1.24 -5.44
CA ILE A 123 9.53 -0.27 -5.94
C ILE A 123 9.41 -0.43 -7.45
N ASP A 124 8.27 -0.91 -7.92
CA ASP A 124 8.02 -1.23 -9.33
C ASP A 124 6.57 -0.88 -9.70
N THR A 125 6.28 -0.70 -10.99
CA THR A 125 4.90 -0.69 -11.47
C THR A 125 4.21 -2.05 -11.36
N VAL A 126 2.88 -2.06 -11.30
CA VAL A 126 2.07 -3.29 -11.31
C VAL A 126 2.37 -4.22 -12.50
N ASP A 127 2.62 -3.66 -13.70
CA ASP A 127 2.90 -4.46 -14.90
C ASP A 127 4.29 -5.11 -14.84
N SER A 128 5.26 -4.47 -14.17
CA SER A 128 6.61 -4.99 -13.91
C SER A 128 6.68 -5.94 -12.70
N TYR A 129 5.64 -5.96 -11.86
CA TYR A 129 5.57 -6.74 -10.61
C TYR A 129 5.08 -8.18 -10.82
N GLN A 130 5.73 -8.93 -11.71
CA GLN A 130 5.34 -10.30 -12.05
C GLN A 130 6.09 -11.35 -11.22
N GLY A 131 5.35 -12.38 -10.78
CA GLY A 131 5.91 -13.63 -10.24
C GLY A 131 6.58 -13.57 -8.86
N LYS A 132 6.51 -12.43 -8.16
CA LYS A 132 7.09 -12.26 -6.83
C LYS A 132 6.03 -11.83 -5.82
N GLU A 133 6.04 -12.47 -4.66
CA GLU A 133 5.26 -12.10 -3.48
C GLU A 133 6.21 -11.51 -2.43
N ASN A 134 5.70 -10.66 -1.54
CA ASN A 134 6.51 -9.99 -0.51
C ASN A 134 5.80 -10.08 0.83
N ARG A 135 6.57 -10.12 1.92
CA ARG A 135 6.03 -10.18 3.30
C ARG A 135 5.10 -8.99 3.52
N ILE A 136 5.53 -7.80 3.05
CA ILE A 136 4.76 -6.57 3.10
C ILE A 136 4.60 -6.02 1.67
N ILE A 137 3.37 -5.68 1.29
CA ILE A 137 3.08 -4.91 0.08
C ILE A 137 2.44 -3.57 0.45
N ILE A 138 2.94 -2.50 -0.17
CA ILE A 138 2.33 -1.18 -0.17
C ILE A 138 1.83 -0.89 -1.60
N VAL A 139 0.54 -0.62 -1.78
CA VAL A 139 -0.04 -0.27 -3.08
C VAL A 139 -0.26 1.24 -3.15
N ALA A 140 0.36 1.89 -4.14
CA ALA A 140 0.24 3.32 -4.42
C ALA A 140 -0.81 3.55 -5.52
N THR A 141 -2.00 4.01 -5.13
CA THR A 141 -3.11 4.18 -6.09
C THR A 141 -2.92 5.39 -6.99
N THR A 142 -2.20 6.41 -6.53
CA THR A 142 -1.92 7.71 -7.18
C THR A 142 -3.14 8.60 -7.39
N ARG A 143 -4.28 8.01 -7.77
CA ARG A 143 -5.43 8.77 -8.26
C ARG A 143 -6.20 9.45 -7.14
N ASN A 144 -6.32 10.75 -7.28
CA ASN A 144 -7.12 11.62 -6.45
C ASN A 144 -7.38 12.94 -7.19
N ASN A 145 -8.63 13.19 -7.59
CA ASN A 145 -9.00 14.40 -8.32
C ASN A 145 -10.45 14.81 -8.02
N ASN A 146 -10.79 16.06 -8.31
CA ASN A 146 -12.12 16.62 -8.05
C ASN A 146 -13.26 15.95 -8.82
N GLN A 147 -12.96 15.42 -10.01
CA GLN A 147 -13.97 14.85 -10.89
C GLN A 147 -14.24 13.37 -10.57
N CYS A 148 -13.54 12.80 -9.59
CA CYS A 148 -13.53 11.37 -9.28
C CYS A 148 -13.30 10.51 -10.52
N ILE A 149 -12.34 10.86 -11.38
CA ILE A 149 -11.96 10.09 -12.55
C ILE A 149 -10.90 9.06 -12.16
N GLN A 150 -11.19 7.76 -12.31
CA GLN A 150 -10.30 6.66 -11.93
C GLN A 150 -9.16 6.37 -12.93
N GLY A 151 -9.34 6.71 -14.22
CA GLY A 151 -8.43 6.32 -15.31
C GLY A 151 -8.25 4.80 -15.41
N PHE A 152 -7.02 4.31 -15.65
CA PHE A 152 -6.79 2.88 -15.89
C PHE A 152 -6.92 1.99 -14.64
N LEU A 153 -7.13 2.56 -13.45
CA LEU A 153 -7.46 1.80 -12.25
C LEU A 153 -8.79 1.03 -12.37
N SER A 154 -9.51 1.21 -13.48
CA SER A 154 -10.65 0.37 -13.86
C SER A 154 -10.28 -1.09 -14.16
N SER A 155 -9.01 -1.42 -14.44
CA SER A 155 -8.58 -2.81 -14.68
C SER A 155 -8.59 -3.61 -13.39
N SER A 156 -9.55 -4.54 -13.27
CA SER A 156 -9.68 -5.40 -12.09
C SER A 156 -8.50 -6.36 -11.95
N GLU A 157 -7.89 -6.77 -13.06
CA GLU A 157 -6.76 -7.70 -13.13
C GLU A 157 -5.52 -7.09 -12.50
N ARG A 158 -5.20 -5.82 -12.84
CA ARG A 158 -4.05 -5.12 -12.26
C ARG A 158 -4.20 -4.90 -10.76
N ILE A 159 -5.40 -4.54 -10.30
CA ILE A 159 -5.65 -4.38 -8.86
C ILE A 159 -5.53 -5.73 -8.14
N ASN A 160 -6.07 -6.80 -8.73
CA ASN A 160 -5.92 -8.14 -8.18
C ASN A 160 -4.44 -8.53 -8.07
N VAL A 161 -3.66 -8.34 -9.15
CA VAL A 161 -2.21 -8.61 -9.15
C VAL A 161 -1.51 -7.83 -8.04
N ALA A 162 -1.76 -6.53 -7.91
CA ALA A 162 -1.10 -5.71 -6.89
C ALA A 162 -1.42 -6.19 -5.46
N ILE A 163 -2.69 -6.43 -5.16
CA ILE A 163 -3.15 -6.82 -3.82
C ILE A 163 -2.75 -8.25 -3.48
N SER A 164 -2.76 -9.17 -4.46
CA SER A 164 -2.44 -10.58 -4.25
C SER A 164 -0.95 -10.85 -4.03
N ARG A 165 -0.07 -9.84 -4.14
CA ARG A 165 1.37 -10.01 -3.85
C ARG A 165 1.70 -9.98 -2.37
N ALA A 166 0.76 -9.57 -1.52
CA ALA A 166 0.97 -9.49 -0.07
C ALA A 166 0.91 -10.87 0.57
N MET A 167 1.94 -11.23 1.35
CA MET A 167 1.96 -12.46 2.14
C MET A 167 1.43 -12.24 3.56
N ASP A 168 1.98 -11.27 4.29
CA ASP A 168 1.67 -11.04 5.71
C ASP A 168 0.99 -9.70 5.98
N ARG A 169 1.34 -8.65 5.22
CA ARG A 169 0.78 -7.31 5.35
C ARG A 169 0.51 -6.68 4.00
N LEU A 170 -0.68 -6.10 3.88
CA LEU A 170 -1.08 -5.26 2.77
C LEU A 170 -1.44 -3.86 3.28
N VAL A 171 -0.79 -2.85 2.72
CA VAL A 171 -1.09 -1.45 2.97
C VAL A 171 -1.50 -0.81 1.65
N ILE A 172 -2.69 -0.23 1.58
CA ILE A 172 -3.13 0.55 0.42
C ILE A 172 -3.08 2.01 0.82
N ILE A 173 -2.31 2.83 0.11
CA ILE A 173 -2.21 4.26 0.38
C ILE A 173 -2.82 5.02 -0.80
N GLY A 174 -3.86 5.80 -0.51
CA GLY A 174 -4.63 6.47 -1.54
C GLY A 174 -5.93 7.10 -1.01
N ALA A 175 -6.55 7.93 -1.85
CA ALA A 175 -7.75 8.66 -1.47
C ALA A 175 -8.99 7.76 -1.51
N ALA A 176 -9.49 7.34 -0.34
CA ALA A 176 -10.65 6.45 -0.25
C ALA A 176 -11.91 7.08 -0.87
N ARG A 177 -12.03 8.42 -0.85
CA ARG A 177 -13.16 9.13 -1.45
C ARG A 177 -13.36 8.82 -2.94
N MET A 178 -12.30 8.44 -3.65
CA MET A 178 -12.37 8.06 -5.06
C MET A 178 -13.19 6.78 -5.25
N TRP A 179 -13.32 5.94 -4.22
CA TRP A 179 -13.84 4.57 -4.34
C TRP A 179 -15.14 4.30 -3.58
N ARG A 180 -15.58 5.19 -2.68
CA ARG A 180 -16.77 4.99 -1.83
C ARG A 180 -18.10 5.06 -2.56
N GLU A 181 -18.27 6.02 -3.48
CA GLU A 181 -19.56 6.28 -4.13
C GLU A 181 -19.50 5.90 -5.60
N ARG A 182 -19.04 6.83 -6.45
CA ARG A 182 -19.04 6.71 -7.92
C ARG A 182 -18.39 5.41 -8.43
N HIS A 183 -17.39 4.91 -7.70
CA HIS A 183 -16.63 3.71 -8.07
C HIS A 183 -16.80 2.57 -7.07
N GLN A 184 -17.86 2.53 -6.27
CA GLN A 184 -18.09 1.48 -5.27
C GLN A 184 -18.11 0.07 -5.85
N THR A 185 -18.53 -0.08 -7.12
CA THR A 185 -18.58 -1.36 -7.84
C THR A 185 -17.27 -1.72 -8.54
N SER A 186 -16.31 -0.79 -8.61
CA SER A 186 -14.97 -1.04 -9.17
C SER A 186 -14.18 -2.01 -8.28
N ALA A 187 -13.04 -2.50 -8.77
CA ALA A 187 -12.16 -3.37 -7.99
C ALA A 187 -11.74 -2.72 -6.66
N LEU A 188 -11.23 -1.48 -6.70
CA LEU A 188 -10.83 -0.75 -5.49
C LEU A 188 -12.03 -0.36 -4.62
N GLY A 189 -13.19 -0.08 -5.21
CA GLY A 189 -14.44 0.15 -4.46
C GLY A 189 -14.87 -1.07 -3.65
N ARG A 190 -14.86 -2.26 -4.26
CA ARG A 190 -15.16 -3.52 -3.57
C ARG A 190 -14.16 -3.83 -2.46
N VAL A 191 -12.88 -3.56 -2.69
CA VAL A 191 -11.82 -3.71 -1.68
C VAL A 191 -12.04 -2.76 -0.51
N LEU A 192 -12.24 -1.47 -0.78
CA LEU A 192 -12.49 -0.46 0.25
C LEU A 192 -13.74 -0.82 1.07
N ASN A 193 -14.86 -1.13 0.40
CA ASN A 193 -16.10 -1.53 1.08
C ASN A 193 -15.88 -2.78 1.94
N HIS A 194 -15.10 -3.78 1.49
CA HIS A 194 -14.79 -4.95 2.29
C HIS A 194 -14.00 -4.59 3.56
N ILE A 195 -13.00 -3.70 3.45
CA ILE A 195 -12.22 -3.22 4.59
C ILE A 195 -13.10 -2.46 5.59
N GLU A 196 -13.97 -1.56 5.11
CA GLU A 196 -14.86 -0.76 5.96
C GLU A 196 -15.91 -1.64 6.68
N THR A 197 -16.48 -2.62 5.97
CA THR A 197 -17.51 -3.53 6.52
C THR A 197 -16.96 -4.54 7.52
N HIS A 198 -15.70 -4.95 7.42
CA HIS A 198 -15.07 -5.95 8.29
C HIS A 198 -14.04 -5.35 9.24
N ARG A 199 -14.09 -4.03 9.48
CA ARG A 199 -13.13 -3.32 10.32
C ARG A 199 -13.18 -3.83 11.77
N ASP A 200 -12.07 -4.40 12.21
CA ASP A 200 -11.91 -4.96 13.56
C ASP A 200 -10.59 -4.52 14.24
N GLY A 201 -9.73 -3.78 13.53
CA GLY A 201 -8.42 -3.34 14.02
C GLY A 201 -7.33 -4.43 14.00
N ASN A 202 -7.68 -5.68 13.71
CA ASN A 202 -6.76 -6.82 13.69
C ASN A 202 -6.54 -7.33 12.26
N ASN A 203 -7.61 -7.64 11.54
CA ASN A 203 -7.56 -8.10 10.16
C ASN A 203 -7.67 -6.93 9.19
N PHE A 204 -8.60 -6.01 9.46
CA PHE A 204 -8.92 -4.91 8.57
C PHE A 204 -8.97 -3.59 9.32
N ASN A 205 -8.34 -2.58 8.72
CA ASN A 205 -8.39 -1.22 9.25
C ASN A 205 -8.38 -0.16 8.16
N LEU A 206 -8.97 0.99 8.48
CA LEU A 206 -8.92 2.21 7.68
C LEU A 206 -8.48 3.35 8.59
N VAL A 207 -7.41 4.03 8.24
CA VAL A 207 -6.82 5.13 9.01
C VAL A 207 -6.64 6.35 8.13
N GLN A 208 -6.77 7.54 8.70
CA GLN A 208 -6.55 8.82 8.01
C GLN A 208 -5.06 9.18 8.02
N ALA A 209 -4.55 9.80 6.95
CA ALA A 209 -3.14 10.17 6.82
C ALA A 209 -2.72 11.33 7.75
N LEU A 210 -3.52 12.40 7.85
CA LEU A 210 -3.21 13.58 8.69
C LEU A 210 -3.27 13.28 10.19
N ALA A 211 -4.10 12.32 10.62
CA ALA A 211 -4.16 11.90 12.02
C ALA A 211 -2.84 11.27 12.54
N ILE A 212 -1.82 11.19 11.68
CA ILE A 212 -0.54 10.53 11.90
C ILE A 212 0.55 11.57 12.20
N GLU A 213 0.41 12.81 11.71
CA GLU A 213 1.33 13.90 12.04
C GLU A 213 1.19 14.38 13.50
N GLU A 214 0.02 14.20 14.12
CA GLU A 214 -0.23 14.62 15.51
C GLU A 214 0.33 13.63 16.56
N GLY A 215 0.71 12.41 16.16
CA GLY A 215 1.23 11.37 17.06
C GLY A 215 2.77 11.28 17.13
N GLN A 216 3.49 12.16 16.43
CA GLN A 216 4.96 12.19 16.38
C GLN A 216 5.56 13.56 16.72
N LYS A 217 4.78 14.46 17.34
CA LYS A 217 5.29 15.70 17.96
C LYS A 217 5.42 15.55 19.47
#